data_AF-A0A6M0FRW4-F1
#
_entry.id   AF-A0A6M0FRW4-F1
#
_cell.length_a   1.000
_cell.length_b   1.000
_cell.length_c   1.000
_cell.angle_alpha   90.00
_cell.angle_beta   90.00
_cell.angle_gamma   90.00
#
_symmetry.space_group_name_H-M   'P 1'
#
loop_
_entity.id
_entity.type
_entity.pdbx_description
1 polymer ?
#
loop_
_entity_poly.entity_id
_entity_poly.type
_entity_poly.pdbx_seq_one_letter_code
_entity_poly.pdbx_strand_id
1 'polypeptide(L)'
;MDNITNVLLSISGIIGLGSGAFYFLSKQNETETRSNIDRWFEERLAISLAEKLDESAEEILATLQGTSNSIIADKIREIIDSARLTFTREKSIDDIEIRLSVDYINGQSLSVATNWNWDELPGIIRSEFIKSDSNTLSRPWYFPWDNQ
;
A
#
# COMPACT_ATOMS: atom_id res chain seq x y z
N MET A 1 7.36 70.67 7.12
CA MET A 1 7.81 70.82 5.73
C MET A 1 8.44 69.52 5.31
N ASP A 2 7.84 68.97 4.27
CA ASP A 2 7.82 67.58 3.87
C ASP A 2 9.09 67.13 3.16
N ASN A 3 9.38 65.83 3.26
CA ASN A 3 9.59 64.98 2.08
C ASN A 3 9.58 63.51 2.50
N ILE A 4 8.39 62.91 2.40
CA ILE A 4 8.15 61.47 2.53
C ILE A 4 8.37 60.87 1.14
N THR A 5 9.46 60.12 0.98
CA THR A 5 9.71 59.30 -0.22
C THR A 5 8.84 58.06 -0.14
N ASN A 6 7.72 58.07 -0.86
CA ASN A 6 6.85 56.90 -1.06
C ASN A 6 7.57 55.83 -1.89
N VAL A 7 7.99 54.74 -1.25
CA VAL A 7 8.38 53.51 -1.95
C VAL A 7 7.12 52.67 -2.14
N LEU A 8 6.60 52.69 -3.37
CA LEU A 8 5.52 51.81 -3.82
C LEU A 8 5.97 50.34 -3.74
N LEU A 9 5.46 49.62 -2.75
CA LEU A 9 5.45 48.16 -2.73
C LEU A 9 4.53 47.66 -3.86
N SER A 10 5.15 47.22 -4.95
CA SER A 10 4.49 46.46 -6.00
C SER A 10 4.21 45.05 -5.47
N ILE A 11 3.03 44.88 -4.88
CA ILE A 11 2.43 43.55 -4.66
C ILE A 11 1.98 43.06 -6.04
N SER A 12 2.92 42.52 -6.80
CA SER A 12 2.64 41.76 -8.02
C SER A 12 2.34 40.32 -7.62
N GLY A 13 1.21 39.83 -8.09
CA GLY A 13 0.49 38.67 -7.58
C GLY A 13 1.32 37.40 -7.41
N ILE A 14 1.09 36.72 -6.29
CA ILE A 14 1.26 35.29 -6.23
C ILE A 14 0.16 34.70 -7.10
N ILE A 15 0.56 34.37 -8.32
CA ILE A 15 -0.22 33.65 -9.32
C ILE A 15 -0.69 32.34 -8.65
N GLY A 16 -2.01 32.15 -8.64
CA GLY A 16 -2.64 30.88 -8.30
C GLY A 16 -2.24 29.82 -9.31
N LEU A 17 -1.20 29.06 -8.99
CA LEU A 17 -0.82 27.82 -9.67
C LEU A 17 -0.31 26.87 -8.59
N GLY A 18 -1.14 25.92 -8.17
CA GLY A 18 -0.70 24.88 -7.24
C GLY A 18 -1.65 23.72 -7.10
N SER A 19 -2.97 23.92 -7.14
CA SER A 19 -3.91 22.85 -6.79
C SER A 19 -3.88 21.66 -7.75
N GLY A 20 -3.51 21.87 -9.01
CA GLY A 20 -3.40 20.79 -10.00
C GLY A 20 -2.15 19.93 -9.82
N ALA A 21 -0.97 20.55 -9.75
CA ALA A 21 0.30 19.81 -9.68
C ALA A 21 0.43 18.99 -8.38
N PHE A 22 -0.02 19.53 -7.24
CA PHE A 22 0.00 18.78 -5.98
C PHE A 22 -0.95 17.58 -6.00
N TYR A 23 -2.12 17.69 -6.66
CA TYR A 23 -3.08 16.58 -6.75
C TYR A 23 -2.59 15.44 -7.67
N PHE A 24 -1.92 15.78 -8.77
CA PHE A 24 -1.32 14.77 -9.64
C PHE A 24 -0.13 14.06 -8.99
N LEU A 25 0.74 14.81 -8.30
CA LEU A 25 1.88 14.23 -7.58
C LEU A 25 1.43 13.33 -6.43
N SER A 26 0.40 13.71 -5.68
CA SER A 26 -0.13 12.88 -4.58
C SER A 26 -0.74 11.58 -5.11
N LYS A 27 -1.44 11.61 -6.25
CA LYS A 27 -2.07 10.42 -6.85
C LYS A 27 -1.03 9.46 -7.43
N GLN A 28 0.04 9.97 -8.03
CA GLN A 28 1.13 9.15 -8.53
C GLN A 28 1.88 8.47 -7.37
N ASN A 29 2.22 9.24 -6.34
CA ASN A 29 2.86 8.71 -5.13
C ASN A 29 1.96 7.67 -4.44
N GLU A 30 0.67 7.93 -4.32
CA GLU A 30 -0.28 6.97 -3.73
C GLU A 30 -0.38 5.65 -4.52
N THR A 31 -0.35 5.73 -5.85
CA THR A 31 -0.36 4.54 -6.72
C THR A 31 0.94 3.75 -6.58
N GLU A 32 2.07 4.45 -6.56
CA GLU A 32 3.40 3.86 -6.40
C GLU A 32 3.58 3.20 -5.02
N THR A 33 3.18 3.89 -3.95
CA THR A 33 3.26 3.35 -2.60
C THR A 33 2.38 2.11 -2.43
N ARG A 34 1.14 2.16 -2.93
CA ARG A 34 0.26 0.98 -2.92
C ARG A 34 0.90 -0.17 -3.69
N SER A 35 1.45 0.11 -4.87
CA SER A 35 2.18 -0.87 -5.68
C SER A 35 3.39 -1.45 -4.95
N ASN A 36 4.09 -0.67 -4.13
CA ASN A 36 5.22 -1.17 -3.35
C ASN A 36 4.80 -2.12 -2.21
N ILE A 37 3.70 -1.82 -1.52
CA ILE A 37 3.15 -2.70 -0.48
C ILE A 37 2.60 -3.99 -1.10
N ASP A 38 1.86 -3.87 -2.21
CA ASP A 38 1.32 -5.02 -2.93
C ASP A 38 2.45 -5.91 -3.44
N ARG A 39 3.48 -5.35 -4.06
CA ARG A 39 4.67 -6.10 -4.52
C ARG A 39 5.41 -6.79 -3.38
N TRP A 40 5.65 -6.09 -2.26
CA TRP A 40 6.29 -6.70 -1.08
C TRP A 40 5.48 -7.90 -0.58
N PHE A 41 4.15 -7.77 -0.55
CA PHE A 41 3.26 -8.85 -0.17
C PHE A 41 3.34 -10.03 -1.15
N GLU A 42 3.26 -9.76 -2.46
CA GLU A 42 3.32 -10.77 -3.53
C GLU A 42 4.62 -11.58 -3.46
N GLU A 43 5.77 -10.93 -3.26
CA GLU A 43 7.06 -11.58 -3.12
C GLU A 43 7.10 -12.55 -1.91
N ARG A 44 6.57 -12.13 -0.77
CA ARG A 44 6.54 -12.96 0.45
C ARG A 44 5.59 -14.13 0.31
N LEU A 45 4.42 -13.88 -0.30
CA LEU A 45 3.44 -14.92 -0.53
C LEU A 45 3.97 -15.95 -1.56
N ALA A 46 4.62 -15.49 -2.63
CA ALA A 46 5.19 -16.36 -3.65
C ALA A 46 6.20 -17.35 -3.07
N ILE A 47 7.10 -16.88 -2.21
CA ILE A 47 8.07 -17.74 -1.51
C ILE A 47 7.35 -18.79 -0.65
N SER A 48 6.34 -18.36 0.12
CA SER A 48 5.61 -19.29 1.00
C SER A 48 4.76 -20.31 0.23
N LEU A 49 4.25 -19.95 -0.95
CA LEU A 49 3.42 -20.82 -1.76
C LEU A 49 4.24 -21.78 -2.61
N ALA A 50 5.45 -21.40 -3.02
CA ALA A 50 6.34 -22.24 -3.83
C ALA A 50 6.59 -23.60 -3.17
N GLU A 51 6.92 -23.59 -1.88
CA GLU A 51 7.12 -24.82 -1.10
C GLU A 51 5.83 -25.64 -0.94
N LYS A 52 4.67 -24.98 -0.85
CA LYS A 52 3.38 -25.64 -0.62
C LYS A 52 2.77 -26.26 -1.87
N LEU A 53 3.00 -25.63 -3.02
CA LEU A 53 2.41 -26.00 -4.30
C LEU A 53 3.34 -26.84 -5.17
N ASP A 54 4.61 -27.00 -4.77
CA ASP A 54 5.67 -27.63 -5.57
C ASP A 54 5.81 -26.94 -6.94
N GLU A 55 5.75 -25.60 -6.92
CA GLU A 55 5.84 -24.73 -8.10
C GLU A 55 6.98 -23.72 -7.91
N SER A 56 7.45 -23.13 -9.00
CA SER A 56 8.49 -22.10 -8.89
C SER A 56 7.96 -20.81 -8.26
N ALA A 57 8.75 -20.21 -7.36
CA ALA A 57 8.40 -18.92 -6.77
C ALA A 57 8.24 -17.81 -7.83
N GLU A 58 8.97 -17.90 -8.94
CA GLU A 58 8.88 -16.95 -10.06
C GLU A 58 7.53 -17.06 -10.79
N GLU A 59 7.05 -18.28 -11.08
CA GLU A 59 5.76 -18.47 -11.74
C GLU A 59 4.59 -18.10 -10.82
N ILE A 60 4.70 -18.39 -9.52
CA ILE A 60 3.71 -17.94 -8.54
C ILE A 60 3.70 -16.42 -8.46
N LEU A 61 4.86 -15.77 -8.36
CA LEU A 61 4.97 -14.32 -8.32
C LEU A 61 4.36 -13.68 -9.57
N ALA A 62 4.70 -14.19 -10.76
CA ALA A 62 4.13 -13.73 -12.01
C ALA A 62 2.60 -13.86 -12.03
N THR A 63 2.08 -14.97 -11.49
CA THR A 63 0.63 -15.22 -11.35
C THR A 63 -0.02 -14.22 -10.39
N LEU A 64 0.57 -14.00 -9.21
CA LEU A 64 0.14 -13.00 -8.24
C LEU A 64 0.20 -11.56 -8.77
N GLN A 65 1.05 -11.30 -9.77
CA GLN A 65 1.16 -10.02 -10.48
C GLN A 65 0.22 -9.90 -11.68
N GLY A 66 -0.65 -10.90 -11.91
CA GLY A 66 -1.67 -10.88 -12.95
C GLY A 66 -1.24 -11.49 -14.30
N THR A 67 -0.03 -12.04 -14.41
CA THR A 67 0.34 -12.86 -15.56
C THR A 67 -0.46 -14.16 -15.48
N SER A 68 -1.52 -14.25 -16.28
CA SER A 68 -2.57 -15.26 -16.10
C SER A 68 -2.07 -16.68 -16.43
N ASN A 69 -1.48 -17.36 -15.44
CA ASN A 69 -1.37 -18.81 -15.41
C ASN A 69 -2.57 -19.35 -14.61
N SER A 70 -3.62 -19.79 -15.34
CA SER A 70 -4.87 -20.23 -14.72
C SER A 70 -4.68 -21.46 -13.82
N ILE A 71 -3.76 -22.35 -14.17
CA ILE A 71 -3.48 -23.57 -13.39
C ILE A 71 -2.92 -23.20 -12.01
N ILE A 72 -1.94 -22.29 -11.96
CA ILE A 72 -1.37 -21.84 -10.69
C ILE A 72 -2.39 -21.03 -9.89
N ALA A 73 -3.16 -20.15 -10.56
CA ALA A 73 -4.21 -19.39 -9.88
C ALA A 73 -5.26 -20.30 -9.23
N ASP A 74 -5.70 -21.35 -9.93
CA ASP A 74 -6.62 -22.36 -9.39
C ASP A 74 -6.03 -23.09 -8.20
N LYS A 75 -4.77 -23.55 -8.30
CA LYS A 75 -4.05 -24.17 -7.17
C LYS A 75 -3.99 -23.26 -5.94
N ILE A 76 -3.74 -21.95 -6.14
CA ILE A 76 -3.69 -20.97 -5.05
C ILE A 76 -5.06 -20.82 -4.40
N ARG A 77 -6.14 -20.72 -5.20
CA ARG A 77 -7.53 -20.64 -4.69
C ARG A 77 -7.94 -21.88 -3.91
N GLU A 78 -7.45 -23.05 -4.28
CA GLU A 78 -7.76 -24.31 -3.59
C GLU A 78 -7.12 -24.41 -2.20
N ILE A 79 -6.11 -23.59 -1.90
CA ILE A 79 -5.39 -23.67 -0.62
C ILE A 79 -5.53 -22.44 0.27
N ILE A 80 -5.74 -21.25 -0.31
CA ILE A 80 -5.91 -20.00 0.45
C ILE A 80 -7.39 -19.78 0.75
N ASP A 81 -7.72 -19.55 2.02
CA ASP A 81 -9.06 -19.15 2.46
C ASP A 81 -9.20 -17.62 2.43
N SER A 82 -8.25 -16.91 3.05
CA SER A 82 -8.26 -15.45 3.05
C SER A 82 -6.89 -14.82 3.20
N ALA A 83 -6.74 -13.60 2.72
CA ALA A 83 -5.54 -12.78 2.90
C ALA A 83 -5.93 -11.40 3.44
N ARG A 84 -5.14 -10.90 4.39
CA ARG A 84 -5.41 -9.63 5.08
C ARG A 84 -4.13 -8.86 5.35
N LEU A 85 -4.15 -7.58 5.02
CA LEU A 85 -3.15 -6.61 5.46
C LEU A 85 -3.65 -5.90 6.71
N THR A 86 -2.81 -5.87 7.74
CA THR A 86 -3.06 -5.15 8.98
C THR A 86 -1.96 -4.12 9.18
N PHE A 87 -2.35 -2.87 9.35
CA PHE A 87 -1.48 -1.74 9.63
C PHE A 87 -1.64 -1.38 11.10
N THR A 88 -0.53 -1.33 11.84
CA THR A 88 -0.53 -1.02 13.27
C THR A 88 0.44 0.13 13.54
N ARG A 89 -0.06 1.18 14.20
CA ARG A 89 0.80 2.24 14.74
C ARG A 89 1.59 1.70 15.92
N GLU A 90 2.91 1.70 15.81
CA GLU A 90 3.78 1.35 16.92
C GLU A 90 3.89 2.51 17.92
N LYS A 91 4.62 2.30 19.01
CA LYS A 91 4.80 3.34 20.06
C LYS A 91 5.50 4.60 19.55
N SER A 92 6.28 4.48 18.49
CA SER A 92 6.87 5.60 17.75
C SER A 92 5.83 6.11 16.74
N ILE A 93 5.60 7.43 16.71
CA ILE A 93 4.55 8.02 15.87
C ILE A 93 4.78 7.80 14.37
N ASP A 94 6.05 7.59 13.98
CA ASP A 94 6.47 7.45 12.60
C ASP A 94 6.63 5.99 12.15
N ASP A 95 6.55 5.02 13.07
CA ASP A 95 6.75 3.60 12.75
C ASP A 95 5.41 2.85 12.64
N ILE A 96 5.19 2.24 11.49
CA ILE A 96 3.99 1.47 11.18
C ILE A 96 4.39 0.03 10.90
N GLU A 97 3.89 -0.90 11.71
CA GLU A 97 3.98 -2.32 11.39
C GLU A 97 2.90 -2.64 10.35
N ILE A 98 3.33 -3.13 9.19
CA ILE A 98 2.46 -3.73 8.19
C ILE A 98 2.62 -5.24 8.31
N ARG A 99 1.53 -5.90 8.68
CA ARG A 99 1.44 -7.34 8.82
C ARG A 99 0.57 -7.92 7.72
N LEU A 100 1.14 -8.87 7.00
CA LEU A 100 0.37 -9.82 6.24
C LEU A 100 -0.05 -10.99 7.13
N SER A 101 -1.34 -11.33 7.10
CA SER A 101 -1.86 -12.63 7.50
C SER A 101 -2.56 -13.33 6.33
N VAL A 102 -2.20 -14.59 6.08
CA VAL A 102 -2.86 -15.48 5.12
C VAL A 102 -3.34 -16.72 5.85
N ASP A 103 -4.62 -16.97 5.76
CA ASP A 103 -5.26 -18.16 6.31
C ASP A 103 -5.44 -19.19 5.20
N TYR A 104 -4.99 -20.42 5.46
CA TYR A 104 -5.13 -21.53 4.54
C TYR A 104 -6.36 -22.38 4.89
N ILE A 105 -6.97 -23.01 3.88
CA ILE A 105 -8.18 -23.85 4.04
C ILE A 105 -7.93 -25.03 4.99
N ASN A 106 -6.68 -25.49 5.12
CA ASN A 106 -6.29 -26.57 6.02
C ASN A 106 -6.14 -26.13 7.50
N GLY A 107 -6.47 -24.87 7.83
CA GLY A 107 -6.37 -24.30 9.17
C GLY A 107 -4.98 -23.82 9.58
N GLN A 108 -3.98 -23.91 8.70
CA GLN A 108 -2.68 -23.25 8.91
C GLN A 108 -2.78 -21.76 8.58
N SER A 109 -1.88 -20.96 9.14
CA SER A 109 -1.77 -19.54 8.82
C SER A 109 -0.31 -19.15 8.57
N LEU A 110 -0.09 -18.28 7.60
CA LEU A 110 1.17 -17.54 7.41
C LEU A 110 0.99 -16.14 7.97
N SER A 111 1.96 -15.66 8.75
CA SER A 111 2.02 -14.25 9.14
C SER A 111 3.43 -13.72 8.98
N VAL A 112 3.58 -12.62 8.25
CA VAL A 112 4.85 -11.91 8.08
C VAL A 112 4.62 -10.42 8.29
N ALA A 113 5.58 -9.73 8.89
CA ALA A 113 5.48 -8.32 9.20
C ALA A 113 6.71 -7.55 8.72
N THR A 114 6.52 -6.26 8.45
CA THR A 114 7.57 -5.30 8.10
C THR A 114 7.23 -3.95 8.71
N ASN A 115 8.25 -3.14 8.95
CA ASN A 115 8.07 -1.77 9.44
C ASN A 115 8.26 -0.79 8.29
N TRP A 116 7.37 0.20 8.23
CA TRP A 116 7.36 1.27 7.24
C TRP A 116 7.21 2.60 7.97
N ASN A 117 7.74 3.67 7.37
CA ASN A 117 7.51 4.99 7.91
C ASN A 117 6.08 5.45 7.62
N TRP A 118 5.49 6.25 8.51
CA TRP A 118 4.20 6.89 8.32
C TRP A 118 4.06 7.57 6.94
N ASP A 119 5.10 8.29 6.50
CA ASP A 119 5.07 9.00 5.23
C ASP A 119 5.14 8.10 3.99
N GLU A 120 5.61 6.86 4.17
CA GLU A 120 5.64 5.80 3.16
C GLU A 120 4.31 5.04 3.09
N LEU A 121 3.29 5.43 3.86
CA LEU A 121 1.96 4.83 3.72
C LEU A 121 1.13 5.49 2.60
N PRO A 122 0.29 4.72 1.89
CA PRO A 122 -0.67 5.27 0.94
C PRO A 122 -1.54 6.34 1.59
N GLY A 123 -1.84 7.41 0.85
CA GLY A 123 -2.63 8.54 1.35
C GLY A 123 -3.99 8.10 1.90
N ILE A 124 -4.64 7.13 1.25
CA ILE A 124 -5.87 6.51 1.73
C ILE A 124 -5.74 5.87 3.12
N ILE A 125 -4.67 5.12 3.39
CA ILE A 125 -4.44 4.44 4.68
C ILE A 125 -4.18 5.48 5.77
N ARG A 126 -3.32 6.47 5.49
CA ARG A 126 -3.08 7.58 6.43
C ARG A 126 -4.36 8.33 6.78
N SER A 127 -5.17 8.64 5.76
CA SER A 127 -6.44 9.34 5.93
C SER A 127 -7.42 8.54 6.78
N GLU A 128 -7.45 7.22 6.64
CA GLU A 128 -8.30 6.35 7.45
C GLU A 128 -7.86 6.29 8.90
N PHE A 129 -6.57 6.25 9.17
CA PHE A 129 -6.02 6.32 10.52
C PHE A 129 -6.41 7.65 11.20
N ILE A 130 -6.33 8.76 10.47
CA ILE A 130 -6.74 10.09 10.98
C ILE A 130 -8.25 10.15 11.23
N LYS A 131 -9.06 9.57 10.34
CA LYS A 131 -10.54 9.59 10.45
C LYS A 131 -11.08 8.68 11.53
N SER A 132 -10.49 7.50 11.71
CA SER A 132 -10.98 6.47 12.63
C SER A 132 -10.45 6.64 14.05
N ASP A 133 -9.38 7.42 14.24
CA ASP A 133 -8.60 7.50 15.50
C ASP A 133 -8.17 6.12 16.03
N SER A 134 -8.07 5.13 15.13
CA SER A 134 -7.64 3.78 15.47
C SER A 134 -6.12 3.67 15.49
N ASN A 135 -5.61 2.77 16.32
CA ASN A 135 -4.20 2.35 16.25
C ASN A 135 -3.98 1.20 15.27
N THR A 136 -5.06 0.58 14.80
CA THR A 136 -4.99 -0.57 13.88
C THR A 136 -6.02 -0.43 12.76
N LEU A 137 -5.59 -0.65 11.53
CA LEU A 137 -6.47 -0.79 10.37
C LEU A 137 -6.24 -2.14 9.72
N SER A 138 -7.32 -2.84 9.37
CA SER A 138 -7.25 -4.09 8.63
C SER A 138 -8.00 -3.98 7.32
N ARG A 139 -7.40 -4.49 6.25
CA ARG A 139 -7.97 -4.51 4.90
C ARG A 139 -7.87 -5.90 4.31
N PRO A 140 -8.95 -6.41 3.67
CA PRO A 140 -8.83 -7.59 2.83
C PRO A 140 -7.83 -7.30 1.71
N TRP A 141 -6.99 -8.27 1.39
CA TRP A 141 -6.16 -8.24 0.21
C TRP A 141 -6.80 -9.10 -0.87
N TYR A 142 -6.89 -8.58 -2.08
CA TYR A 142 -7.59 -9.23 -3.19
C TYR A 142 -6.59 -9.68 -4.23
N PHE A 143 -6.76 -10.90 -4.72
CA PHE A 143 -5.95 -11.42 -5.81
C PHE A 143 -6.34 -10.73 -7.13
N PRO A 144 -5.41 -10.63 -8.10
CA PRO A 144 -5.69 -9.99 -9.40
C PRO A 144 -6.89 -10.59 -10.14
N TRP A 145 -7.16 -11.87 -9.88
CA TRP A 145 -8.24 -12.61 -10.51
C TRP A 145 -9.57 -12.59 -9.75
N ASP A 146 -9.63 -11.98 -8.56
CA ASP A 146 -10.89 -11.84 -7.81
C ASP A 146 -11.82 -10.77 -8.41
N ASN A 147 -11.27 -9.89 -9.26
CA ASN A 147 -11.98 -8.81 -9.92
C ASN A 147 -12.30 -9.11 -11.40
N GLN A 148 -12.16 -10.36 -11.84
CA GLN A 148 -12.45 -10.81 -13.21
C GLN A 148 -13.87 -11.38 -13.35
#